data_AF-A0AAE1JGJ4-F1
#
_entry.id   AF-A0AAE1JGJ4-F1
#
_cell.length_a   1.000
_cell.length_b   1.000
_cell.length_c   1.000
_cell.angle_alpha   90.00
_cell.angle_beta   90.00
_cell.angle_gamma   90.00
#
_symmetry.space_group_name_H-M   'P 1'
#
loop_
_entity.id
_entity.type
_entity.pdbx_description
1 polymer ?
#
loop_
_entity_poly.entity_id
_entity_poly.type
_entity_poly.pdbx_seq_one_letter_code
_entity_poly.pdbx_strand_id
1 'polypeptide(L)'
;MASTEGLVPITRSFLASYYDKYPFDPLSDDVSRLTSQLRSLANDLLIDHPPTEGEKILIDETDRQPPHKIDENMWKNREYMEETVFLLERSNWPEGLKQQSTPDDVECAAVLDRVKDKVHNIFKLLESFQAKNSDHVFNTVMTYLPQDFRGTILRQQRERSERNRQAEVDALVNAGGSIRDRYALLWSQQMDRRNQLAQLGSATGVYKTLVKYLVGVPQVLLDFIRQINDDDGPMEEQRHRYGPPLYSLTKMIITILLFLSLLWERLGTSKLKKEQISVLEQAVDVYTVEFERFIRFLREVFANSPFFISAEVAGALEGKNDEYKEISVPAGKSHEVLLTVDSVNSYIAWDFSLVQGKISLDIGFSLEFISPSGEKILMLPYRRYDSDQGNFCTLKAGSYKLIWDNTYSTFFKKVLKYKVDCIPPVAEPEPVQSD
;
A
#
# COMPACT_ATOMS: atom_id res chain seq x y z
N MET A 1 -12.33 -22.44 4.24
CA MET A 1 -11.80 -21.13 4.67
C MET A 1 -10.38 -21.35 5.15
N ALA A 2 -9.43 -20.51 4.75
CA ALA A 2 -8.13 -20.47 5.40
C ALA A 2 -8.34 -20.02 6.85
N SER A 3 -7.71 -20.70 7.82
CA SER A 3 -7.80 -20.29 9.22
C SER A 3 -7.05 -18.97 9.38
N THR A 4 -7.66 -18.01 10.07
CA THR A 4 -7.00 -16.77 10.48
C THR A 4 -6.54 -16.79 11.92
N GLU A 5 -6.69 -17.93 12.59
CA GLU A 5 -6.24 -18.16 13.95
C GLU A 5 -4.71 -18.10 13.98
N GLY A 6 -4.14 -17.21 14.80
CA GLY A 6 -2.70 -17.01 14.91
C GLY A 6 -2.05 -16.20 13.77
N LEU A 7 -2.82 -15.54 12.88
CA LEU A 7 -2.26 -14.58 11.91
C LEU A 7 -2.16 -13.18 12.53
N VAL A 8 -1.12 -12.43 12.16
CA VAL A 8 -0.94 -11.02 12.53
C VAL A 8 -0.68 -10.16 11.28
N PRO A 9 -0.91 -8.84 11.34
CA PRO A 9 -0.60 -7.95 10.23
C PRO A 9 0.87 -8.07 9.84
N ILE A 10 1.13 -7.92 8.54
CA ILE A 10 2.51 -7.95 8.05
C ILE A 10 3.30 -6.76 8.61
N THR A 11 4.51 -7.02 9.09
CA THR A 11 5.38 -6.00 9.68
C THR A 11 6.43 -5.54 8.68
N ARG A 12 6.97 -4.32 8.90
CA ARG A 12 8.05 -3.77 8.07
C ARG A 12 9.32 -4.65 8.13
N SER A 13 9.66 -5.16 9.31
CA SER A 13 10.81 -6.05 9.54
C SER A 13 10.68 -7.39 8.82
N PHE A 14 9.47 -7.96 8.80
CA PHE A 14 9.18 -9.14 8.01
C PHE A 14 9.39 -8.86 6.52
N LEU A 15 8.81 -7.76 6.00
CA LEU A 15 8.94 -7.40 4.60
C LEU A 15 10.40 -7.13 4.21
N ALA A 16 11.19 -6.52 5.08
CA ALA A 16 12.61 -6.32 4.84
C ALA A 16 13.31 -7.67 4.63
N SER A 17 13.15 -8.60 5.58
CA SER A 17 13.74 -9.94 5.51
C SER A 17 13.21 -10.76 4.32
N TYR A 18 11.95 -10.55 3.96
CA TYR A 18 11.32 -11.21 2.82
C TYR A 18 11.88 -10.68 1.49
N TYR A 19 11.99 -9.36 1.35
CA TYR A 19 12.51 -8.69 0.17
C TYR A 19 14.02 -8.86 -0.02
N ASP A 20 14.78 -9.30 0.98
CA ASP A 20 16.18 -9.71 0.79
C ASP A 20 16.33 -10.84 -0.23
N LYS A 21 15.27 -11.63 -0.44
CA LYS A 21 15.21 -12.70 -1.45
C LYS A 21 14.87 -12.19 -2.85
N TYR A 22 14.50 -10.92 -2.97
CA TYR A 22 14.06 -10.29 -4.21
C TYR A 22 14.90 -9.02 -4.49
N PRO A 23 16.23 -9.14 -4.68
CA PRO A 23 17.03 -7.99 -5.09
C PRO A 23 16.61 -7.56 -6.50
N PHE A 24 16.44 -6.25 -6.70
CA PHE A 24 16.31 -5.68 -8.04
C PHE A 24 17.68 -5.22 -8.52
N ASP A 25 18.10 -5.71 -9.68
CA ASP A 25 19.35 -5.26 -10.30
C ASP A 25 19.25 -3.77 -10.67
N PRO A 26 20.30 -2.97 -10.41
CA PRO A 26 20.31 -1.54 -10.75
C PRO A 26 19.94 -1.29 -12.21
N LEU A 27 19.23 -0.19 -12.45
CA LEU A 27 18.93 0.26 -13.82
C LEU A 27 20.22 0.51 -14.60
N SER A 28 20.16 0.38 -15.92
CA SER A 28 21.25 0.82 -16.79
C SER A 28 21.61 2.29 -16.54
N ASP A 29 22.91 2.61 -16.54
CA ASP A 29 23.43 3.97 -16.45
C ASP A 29 22.86 4.88 -17.56
N ASP A 30 22.46 4.27 -18.69
CA ASP A 30 21.82 4.95 -19.80
C ASP A 30 20.51 5.64 -19.43
N VAL A 31 19.78 5.16 -18.40
CA VAL A 31 18.58 5.84 -17.90
C VAL A 31 18.94 7.25 -17.44
N SER A 32 19.96 7.38 -16.59
CA SER A 32 20.39 8.68 -16.07
C SER A 32 21.04 9.57 -17.14
N ARG A 33 21.87 8.97 -18.00
CA ARG A 33 22.58 9.65 -19.09
C ARG A 33 21.61 10.22 -20.12
N LEU A 34 20.69 9.40 -20.63
CA LEU A 34 19.72 9.82 -21.65
C LEU A 34 18.67 10.78 -21.08
N THR A 35 18.25 10.62 -19.82
CA THR A 35 17.40 11.61 -19.15
C THR A 35 18.08 12.98 -19.10
N SER A 36 19.35 13.02 -18.70
CA SER A 36 20.12 14.28 -18.64
C SER A 36 20.34 14.88 -20.03
N GLN A 37 20.61 14.03 -21.04
CA GLN A 37 20.81 14.46 -22.41
C GLN A 37 19.52 15.04 -23.02
N LEU A 38 18.37 14.37 -22.83
CA LEU A 38 17.07 14.90 -23.26
C LEU A 38 16.71 16.20 -22.54
N ARG A 39 17.01 16.30 -21.24
CA ARG A 39 16.79 17.55 -20.48
C ARG A 39 17.65 18.69 -21.02
N SER A 40 18.90 18.43 -21.40
CA SER A 40 19.75 19.42 -22.07
C SER A 40 19.15 19.88 -23.40
N LEU A 41 18.71 18.95 -24.24
CA LEU A 41 18.08 19.28 -25.52
C LEU A 41 16.78 20.07 -25.34
N ALA A 42 15.98 19.73 -24.32
CA ALA A 42 14.77 20.47 -23.95
C ALA A 42 15.11 21.91 -23.50
N ASN A 43 16.17 22.09 -22.71
CA ASN A 43 16.63 23.40 -22.29
C ASN A 43 17.13 24.26 -23.47
N ASP A 44 17.85 23.66 -24.41
CA ASP A 44 18.29 24.35 -25.63
C ASP A 44 17.08 24.86 -26.43
N LEU A 45 16.02 24.05 -26.54
CA LEU A 45 14.78 24.47 -27.17
C LEU A 45 14.15 25.66 -26.43
N LEU A 46 14.15 25.68 -25.10
CA LEU A 46 13.57 26.75 -24.28
C LEU A 46 14.32 28.09 -24.37
N ILE A 47 15.61 28.10 -24.74
CA ILE A 47 16.38 29.35 -24.90
C ILE A 47 15.79 30.24 -25.99
N ASP A 48 15.29 29.63 -27.07
CA ASP A 48 14.91 30.37 -28.28
C ASP A 48 13.51 31.00 -28.20
N HIS A 49 12.60 30.47 -27.36
CA HIS A 49 11.24 31.01 -27.20
C HIS A 49 10.72 30.72 -25.78
N PRO A 50 9.93 31.63 -25.18
CA PRO A 50 9.35 31.39 -23.85
C PRO A 50 8.39 30.19 -23.85
N PRO A 51 8.27 29.46 -22.73
CA PRO A 51 7.35 28.34 -22.62
C PRO A 51 5.88 28.79 -22.59
N THR A 52 5.02 28.03 -23.27
CA THR A 52 3.55 28.13 -23.16
C THR A 52 3.08 27.72 -21.77
N GLU A 53 1.82 28.01 -21.43
CA GLU A 53 1.29 27.65 -20.12
C GLU A 53 1.28 26.13 -19.87
N GLY A 54 0.97 25.32 -20.89
CA GLY A 54 1.05 23.87 -20.81
C GLY A 54 2.49 23.37 -20.61
N GLU A 55 3.45 23.97 -21.31
CA GLU A 55 4.88 23.64 -21.16
C GLU A 55 5.41 23.99 -19.77
N LYS A 56 4.97 25.10 -19.17
CA LYS A 56 5.36 25.45 -17.79
C LYS A 56 4.94 24.40 -16.79
N ILE A 57 3.72 23.85 -16.94
CA ILE A 57 3.23 22.77 -16.07
C ILE A 57 4.11 21.54 -16.21
N LEU A 58 4.43 21.13 -17.44
CA LEU A 58 5.33 20.00 -17.69
C LEU A 58 6.75 20.23 -17.17
N ILE A 59 7.28 21.45 -17.27
CA ILE A 59 8.59 21.82 -16.71
C ILE A 59 8.58 21.67 -15.19
N ASP A 60 7.59 22.26 -14.52
CA ASP A 60 7.44 22.18 -13.06
C ASP A 60 7.27 20.73 -12.58
N GLU A 61 6.47 19.91 -13.28
CA GLU A 61 6.36 18.49 -12.98
C GLU A 61 7.68 17.72 -13.19
N THR A 62 8.46 18.06 -14.22
CA THR A 62 9.76 17.44 -14.51
C THR A 62 10.80 17.77 -13.44
N ASP A 63 10.73 18.98 -12.87
CA ASP A 63 11.64 19.45 -11.81
C ASP A 63 11.25 18.94 -10.41
N ARG A 64 10.01 18.48 -10.24
CA ARG A 64 9.54 17.86 -8.99
C ARG A 64 10.08 16.44 -8.81
N GLN A 65 10.10 16.00 -7.56
CA GLN A 65 10.33 14.59 -7.28
C GLN A 65 9.09 13.78 -7.68
N PRO A 66 9.27 12.62 -8.34
CA PRO A 66 8.18 11.71 -8.63
C PRO A 66 7.42 11.31 -7.35
N PRO A 67 6.13 10.95 -7.45
CA PRO A 67 5.35 10.52 -6.31
C PRO A 67 6.03 9.37 -5.56
N HIS A 68 6.09 9.48 -4.23
CA HIS A 68 6.72 8.48 -3.38
C HIS A 68 5.95 7.16 -3.37
N LYS A 69 4.62 7.22 -3.39
CA LYS A 69 3.76 6.03 -3.38
C LYS A 69 3.87 5.31 -4.72
N ILE A 70 4.25 4.03 -4.69
CA ILE A 70 4.45 3.21 -5.91
C ILE A 70 3.22 3.23 -6.82
N ASP A 71 2.02 3.12 -6.28
CA ASP A 71 0.80 3.08 -7.09
C ASP A 71 0.45 4.43 -7.72
N GLU A 72 0.63 5.54 -6.97
CA GLU A 72 0.52 6.90 -7.50
C GLU A 72 1.50 7.11 -8.65
N ASN A 73 2.73 6.66 -8.43
CA ASN A 73 3.80 6.77 -9.40
C ASN A 73 3.51 5.94 -10.66
N MET A 74 2.94 4.74 -10.52
CA MET A 74 2.47 3.94 -11.66
C MET A 74 1.34 4.62 -12.43
N TRP A 75 0.41 5.30 -11.73
CA TRP A 75 -0.61 6.12 -12.40
C TRP A 75 -0.01 7.29 -13.17
N LYS A 76 1.00 7.97 -12.61
CA LYS A 76 1.74 9.01 -13.32
C LYS A 76 2.49 8.48 -14.55
N ASN A 77 3.12 7.32 -14.45
CA ASN A 77 3.73 6.69 -15.63
C ASN A 77 2.70 6.43 -16.74
N ARG A 78 1.50 5.95 -16.38
CA ARG A 78 0.43 5.76 -17.37
C ARG A 78 0.00 7.07 -18.02
N GLU A 79 -0.20 8.12 -17.23
CA GLU A 79 -0.50 9.45 -17.72
C GLU A 79 0.55 9.92 -18.72
N TYR A 80 1.83 9.92 -18.34
CA TYR A 80 2.91 10.39 -19.20
C TYR A 80 3.12 9.53 -20.45
N MET A 81 3.00 8.20 -20.33
CA MET A 81 3.05 7.31 -21.50
C MET A 81 1.89 7.60 -22.47
N GLU A 82 0.69 7.86 -21.96
CA GLU A 82 -0.48 8.09 -22.81
C GLU A 82 -0.46 9.49 -23.45
N GLU A 83 -0.02 10.52 -22.72
CA GLU A 83 0.27 11.84 -23.32
C GLU A 83 1.37 11.74 -24.38
N THR A 84 2.41 10.94 -24.14
CA THR A 84 3.48 10.69 -25.12
C THR A 84 2.93 10.02 -26.39
N VAL A 85 2.13 8.94 -26.23
CA VAL A 85 1.46 8.28 -27.37
C VAL A 85 0.54 9.25 -28.10
N PHE A 86 -0.19 10.11 -27.38
CA PHE A 86 -1.06 11.11 -27.97
C PHE A 86 -0.27 12.08 -28.87
N LEU A 87 0.86 12.62 -28.42
CA LEU A 87 1.70 13.51 -29.25
C LEU A 87 2.27 12.79 -30.48
N LEU A 88 2.63 11.53 -30.32
CA LEU A 88 3.20 10.69 -31.36
C LEU A 88 2.16 10.16 -32.35
N GLU A 89 0.86 10.31 -32.10
CA GLU A 89 -0.17 9.92 -33.05
C GLU A 89 -0.17 10.85 -34.27
N ARG A 90 -0.23 10.27 -35.48
CA ARG A 90 -0.03 11.04 -36.73
C ARG A 90 -1.02 12.18 -36.90
N SER A 91 -2.24 12.03 -36.39
CA SER A 91 -3.26 13.09 -36.41
C SER A 91 -2.82 14.34 -35.65
N ASN A 92 -1.97 14.17 -34.64
CA ASN A 92 -1.53 15.20 -33.71
C ASN A 92 -0.13 15.74 -34.05
N TRP A 93 0.50 15.26 -35.13
CA TRP A 93 1.76 15.81 -35.60
C TRP A 93 1.58 17.26 -36.09
N PRO A 94 2.63 18.11 -35.99
CA PRO A 94 2.63 19.41 -36.62
C PRO A 94 2.50 19.28 -38.13
N GLU A 95 1.84 20.24 -38.78
CA GLU A 95 1.57 20.20 -40.22
C GLU A 95 2.84 20.05 -41.07
N GLY A 96 3.96 20.64 -40.62
CA GLY A 96 5.26 20.51 -41.30
C GLY A 96 5.77 19.05 -41.37
N LEU A 97 5.48 18.22 -40.37
CA LEU A 97 5.86 16.80 -40.34
C LEU A 97 4.88 15.91 -41.11
N LYS A 98 3.60 16.30 -41.17
CA LYS A 98 2.57 15.53 -41.90
C LYS A 98 2.80 15.50 -43.41
N GLN A 99 3.40 16.55 -43.95
CA GLN A 99 3.58 16.72 -45.41
C GLN A 99 4.72 15.88 -46.01
N GLN A 100 5.55 15.22 -45.19
CA GLN A 100 6.59 14.23 -45.57
C GLN A 100 7.30 14.54 -46.90
N SER A 101 7.77 15.78 -47.05
CA SER A 101 8.17 16.31 -48.36
C SER A 101 9.57 15.90 -48.78
N THR A 102 10.36 15.33 -47.86
CA THR A 102 11.74 14.87 -48.12
C THR A 102 11.95 13.42 -47.67
N PRO A 103 12.95 12.70 -48.23
CA PRO A 103 13.31 11.36 -47.76
C PRO A 103 13.66 11.29 -46.27
N ASP A 104 14.28 12.35 -45.73
CA ASP A 104 14.63 12.45 -44.30
C ASP A 104 13.36 12.54 -43.44
N ASP A 105 12.31 13.24 -43.91
CA ASP A 105 11.02 13.30 -43.22
C ASP A 105 10.34 11.93 -43.15
N VAL A 106 10.49 11.12 -44.20
CA VAL A 106 9.97 9.74 -44.26
C VAL A 106 10.71 8.83 -43.27
N GLU A 107 12.03 8.93 -43.19
CA GLU A 107 12.84 8.20 -42.20
C GLU A 107 12.45 8.60 -40.76
N CYS A 108 12.30 9.90 -40.51
CA CYS A 108 11.89 10.41 -39.20
C CYS A 108 10.48 9.95 -38.82
N ALA A 109 9.52 10.00 -39.75
CA ALA A 109 8.17 9.49 -39.53
C ALA A 109 8.18 8.01 -39.13
N ALA A 110 8.99 7.19 -39.81
CA ALA A 110 9.14 5.78 -39.49
C ALA A 110 9.75 5.54 -38.10
N VAL A 111 10.68 6.39 -37.65
CA VAL A 111 11.23 6.34 -36.27
C VAL A 111 10.14 6.69 -35.25
N LEU A 112 9.40 7.77 -35.49
CA LEU A 112 8.34 8.23 -34.59
C LEU A 112 7.22 7.20 -34.45
N ASP A 113 6.83 6.53 -35.53
CA ASP A 113 5.86 5.43 -35.46
C ASP A 113 6.38 4.26 -34.60
N ARG A 114 7.65 3.86 -34.78
CA ARG A 114 8.25 2.80 -33.93
C ARG A 114 8.31 3.20 -32.46
N VAL A 115 8.67 4.45 -32.19
CA VAL A 115 8.71 5.02 -30.84
C VAL A 115 7.29 5.01 -30.23
N LYS A 116 6.27 5.42 -30.98
CA LYS A 116 4.86 5.34 -30.56
C LYS A 116 4.47 3.93 -30.17
N ASP A 117 4.74 2.96 -31.03
CA ASP A 117 4.36 1.56 -30.81
C ASP A 117 5.05 0.99 -29.56
N LYS A 118 6.32 1.33 -29.33
CA LYS A 118 7.06 0.93 -28.12
C LYS A 118 6.44 1.51 -26.84
N VAL A 119 6.15 2.82 -26.83
CA VAL A 119 5.50 3.47 -25.67
C VAL A 119 4.08 2.92 -25.46
N HIS A 120 3.33 2.68 -26.53
CA HIS A 120 1.99 2.09 -26.44
C HIS A 120 2.01 0.67 -25.88
N ASN A 121 2.96 -0.16 -26.31
CA ASN A 121 3.10 -1.53 -25.81
C ASN A 121 3.43 -1.56 -24.32
N ILE A 122 4.35 -0.70 -23.85
CA ILE A 122 4.68 -0.64 -22.41
C ILE A 122 3.52 -0.07 -21.59
N PHE A 123 2.79 0.89 -22.14
CA PHE A 123 1.55 1.40 -21.55
C PHE A 123 0.54 0.27 -21.34
N LYS A 124 0.27 -0.54 -22.37
CA LYS A 124 -0.63 -1.70 -22.27
C LYS A 124 -0.13 -2.76 -21.29
N LEU A 125 1.18 -2.96 -21.18
CA LEU A 125 1.76 -3.84 -20.17
C LEU A 125 1.44 -3.35 -18.76
N LEU A 126 1.61 -2.04 -18.51
CA LEU A 126 1.33 -1.42 -17.21
C LEU A 126 -0.15 -1.45 -16.85
N GLU A 127 -1.04 -1.14 -17.81
CA GLU A 127 -2.50 -1.28 -17.62
C GLU A 127 -2.88 -2.71 -17.23
N SER A 128 -2.36 -3.70 -17.97
CA SER A 128 -2.61 -5.13 -17.70
C SER A 128 -2.08 -5.55 -16.33
N PHE A 129 -0.90 -5.06 -15.95
CA PHE A 129 -0.30 -5.32 -14.65
C PHE A 129 -1.17 -4.81 -13.51
N GLN A 130 -1.60 -3.54 -13.55
CA GLN A 130 -2.43 -2.95 -12.51
C GLN A 130 -3.80 -3.64 -12.40
N ALA A 131 -4.44 -3.95 -13.53
CA ALA A 131 -5.72 -4.67 -13.56
C ALA A 131 -5.58 -6.07 -12.92
N LYS A 132 -4.59 -6.86 -13.36
CA LYS A 132 -4.33 -8.20 -12.83
C LYS A 132 -3.97 -8.17 -11.35
N ASN A 133 -3.19 -7.17 -10.91
CA ASN A 133 -2.83 -7.02 -9.50
C ASN A 133 -4.06 -6.70 -8.64
N SER A 134 -4.94 -5.81 -9.11
CA SER A 134 -6.21 -5.49 -8.44
C SER A 134 -7.10 -6.73 -8.29
N ASP A 135 -7.22 -7.54 -9.35
CA ASP A 135 -7.97 -8.80 -9.29
C ASP A 135 -7.31 -9.84 -8.39
N HIS A 136 -5.98 -9.93 -8.39
CA HIS A 136 -5.26 -10.83 -7.51
C HIS A 136 -5.46 -10.48 -6.03
N VAL A 137 -5.34 -9.19 -5.67
CA VAL A 137 -5.61 -8.69 -4.32
C VAL A 137 -7.06 -9.01 -3.93
N PHE A 138 -8.03 -8.69 -4.78
CA PHE A 138 -9.43 -8.96 -4.52
C PHE A 138 -9.70 -10.46 -4.30
N ASN A 139 -9.21 -11.31 -5.20
CA ASN A 139 -9.40 -12.76 -5.10
C ASN A 139 -8.72 -13.34 -3.85
N THR A 140 -7.54 -12.83 -3.49
CA THR A 140 -6.84 -13.22 -2.25
C THR A 140 -7.68 -12.86 -1.03
N VAL A 141 -8.22 -11.64 -0.95
CA VAL A 141 -9.15 -11.24 0.12
C VAL A 141 -10.39 -12.15 0.14
N MET A 142 -10.95 -12.50 -1.02
CA MET A 142 -12.11 -13.41 -1.11
C MET A 142 -11.84 -14.80 -0.54
N THR A 143 -10.59 -15.28 -0.50
CA THR A 143 -10.27 -16.60 0.11
C THR A 143 -10.52 -16.64 1.62
N TYR A 144 -10.51 -15.48 2.27
CA TYR A 144 -10.74 -15.31 3.70
C TYR A 144 -12.20 -15.01 4.05
N LEU A 145 -13.06 -14.78 3.06
CA LEU A 145 -14.48 -14.50 3.28
C LEU A 145 -15.35 -15.77 3.15
N PRO A 146 -16.53 -15.80 3.81
CA PRO A 146 -17.50 -16.87 3.64
C PRO A 146 -17.91 -17.02 2.17
N GLN A 147 -17.81 -18.24 1.63
CA GLN A 147 -18.16 -18.59 0.24
C GLN A 147 -19.68 -18.80 0.03
N ASP A 148 -20.49 -18.12 0.84
CA ASP A 148 -21.95 -18.18 0.75
C ASP A 148 -22.50 -16.95 -0.01
N PHE A 149 -23.80 -16.70 0.11
CA PHE A 149 -24.48 -15.59 -0.58
C PHE A 149 -23.81 -14.21 -0.33
N ARG A 150 -23.08 -14.05 0.78
CA ARG A 150 -22.39 -12.81 1.14
C ARG A 150 -21.21 -12.53 0.21
N GLY A 151 -20.45 -13.57 -0.16
CA GLY A 151 -19.37 -13.45 -1.15
C GLY A 151 -19.90 -13.03 -2.53
N THR A 152 -21.08 -13.54 -2.91
CA THR A 152 -21.75 -13.14 -4.16
C THR A 152 -22.20 -11.68 -4.13
N ILE A 153 -22.75 -11.21 -3.00
CA ILE A 153 -23.14 -9.80 -2.83
C ILE A 153 -21.92 -8.87 -2.96
N LEU A 154 -20.78 -9.22 -2.35
CA LEU A 154 -19.56 -8.40 -2.45
C LEU A 154 -19.03 -8.32 -3.87
N ARG A 155 -19.04 -9.42 -4.63
CA ARG A 155 -18.67 -9.41 -6.06
C ARG A 155 -19.60 -8.50 -6.86
N GLN A 156 -20.91 -8.62 -6.67
CA GLN A 156 -21.90 -7.78 -7.35
C GLN A 156 -21.77 -6.30 -6.98
N GLN A 157 -21.47 -5.99 -5.71
CA GLN A 157 -21.21 -4.62 -5.26
C GLN A 157 -19.95 -4.04 -5.92
N ARG A 158 -18.85 -4.81 -5.98
CA ARG A 158 -17.63 -4.41 -6.69
C ARG A 158 -17.95 -4.13 -8.16
N GLU A 159 -18.58 -5.06 -8.87
CA GLU A 159 -18.92 -4.90 -10.28
C GLU A 159 -19.78 -3.66 -10.54
N ARG A 160 -20.83 -3.43 -9.74
CA ARG A 160 -21.67 -2.24 -9.87
C ARG A 160 -20.88 -0.97 -9.61
N SER A 161 -20.03 -0.97 -8.58
CA SER A 161 -19.21 0.19 -8.22
C SER A 161 -18.16 0.52 -9.29
N GLU A 162 -17.51 -0.50 -9.88
CA GLU A 162 -16.58 -0.33 -11.00
C GLU A 162 -17.30 0.18 -12.26
N ARG A 163 -18.50 -0.34 -12.58
CA ARG A 163 -19.30 0.16 -13.71
C ARG A 163 -19.68 1.63 -13.56
N ASN A 164 -20.10 2.04 -12.36
CA ASN A 164 -20.47 3.43 -12.10
C ASN A 164 -19.25 4.36 -12.26
N ARG A 165 -18.09 3.96 -11.74
CA ARG A 165 -16.85 4.73 -11.87
C ARG A 165 -16.37 4.82 -13.32
N GLN A 166 -16.49 3.73 -14.07
CA GLN A 166 -16.19 3.74 -15.50
C GLN A 166 -17.14 4.68 -16.25
N ALA A 167 -18.42 4.71 -15.90
CA ALA A 167 -19.37 5.64 -16.51
C ALA A 167 -19.04 7.11 -16.22
N GLU A 168 -18.50 7.45 -15.04
CA GLU A 168 -17.99 8.80 -14.74
C GLU A 168 -16.79 9.16 -15.61
N VAL A 169 -15.86 8.21 -15.79
CA VAL A 169 -14.70 8.39 -16.68
C VAL A 169 -15.16 8.59 -18.13
N ASP A 170 -16.08 7.75 -18.61
CA ASP A 170 -16.61 7.83 -19.97
C ASP A 170 -17.35 9.16 -20.17
N ALA A 171 -18.12 9.63 -19.18
CA ALA A 171 -18.78 10.92 -19.22
C ALA A 171 -17.79 12.09 -19.32
N LEU A 172 -16.70 12.05 -18.55
CA LEU A 172 -15.64 13.05 -18.60
C LEU A 172 -14.96 13.08 -19.99
N VAL A 173 -14.60 11.91 -20.52
CA VAL A 173 -13.98 11.80 -21.85
C VAL A 173 -14.94 12.29 -22.94
N ASN A 174 -16.20 11.89 -22.89
CA ASN A 174 -17.23 12.33 -23.84
C ASN A 174 -17.52 13.83 -23.76
N ALA A 175 -17.31 14.46 -22.60
CA ALA A 175 -17.39 15.90 -22.42
C ALA A 175 -16.15 16.66 -22.93
N GLY A 176 -15.14 15.95 -23.47
CA GLY A 176 -13.90 16.55 -23.96
C GLY A 176 -12.83 16.77 -22.89
N GLY A 177 -12.92 16.06 -21.75
CA GLY A 177 -11.89 16.09 -20.71
C GLY A 177 -10.54 15.63 -21.24
N SER A 178 -9.48 16.27 -20.76
CA SER A 178 -8.10 15.95 -21.15
C SER A 178 -7.64 14.61 -20.57
N ILE A 179 -6.52 14.08 -21.09
CA ILE A 179 -5.86 12.90 -20.52
C ILE A 179 -5.57 13.13 -19.03
N ARG A 180 -5.09 14.32 -18.66
CA ARG A 180 -4.81 14.73 -17.28
C ARG A 180 -6.06 14.71 -16.40
N ASP A 181 -7.18 15.25 -16.90
CA ASP A 181 -8.44 15.25 -16.15
C ASP A 181 -8.89 13.83 -15.83
N ARG A 182 -8.76 12.91 -16.81
CA ARG A 182 -9.09 11.50 -16.61
C ARG A 182 -8.18 10.84 -15.56
N TYR A 183 -6.87 11.07 -15.60
CA TYR A 183 -5.95 10.51 -14.60
C TYR A 183 -6.15 11.11 -13.21
N ALA A 184 -6.48 12.41 -13.11
CA ALA A 184 -6.87 13.04 -11.86
C ALA A 184 -8.14 12.40 -11.27
N LEU A 185 -9.16 12.14 -12.10
CA LEU A 185 -10.39 11.45 -11.67
C LEU A 185 -10.10 10.01 -11.21
N LEU A 186 -9.32 9.24 -11.99
CA LEU A 186 -8.95 7.87 -11.62
C LEU A 186 -8.18 7.81 -10.30
N TRP A 187 -7.28 8.77 -10.08
CA TRP A 187 -6.56 8.89 -8.82
C TRP A 187 -7.48 9.28 -7.66
N SER A 188 -8.38 10.25 -7.85
CA SER A 188 -9.39 10.62 -6.85
C SER A 188 -10.24 9.43 -6.46
N GLN A 189 -10.76 8.68 -7.44
CA GLN A 189 -11.54 7.47 -7.21
C GLN A 189 -10.74 6.41 -6.44
N GLN A 190 -9.43 6.30 -6.67
CA GLN A 190 -8.54 5.40 -5.93
C GLN A 190 -8.33 5.87 -4.48
N MET A 191 -8.19 7.18 -4.25
CA MET A 191 -8.11 7.74 -2.89
C MET A 191 -9.41 7.56 -2.13
N ASP A 192 -10.55 7.76 -2.77
CA ASP A 192 -11.86 7.54 -2.15
C ASP A 192 -12.05 6.09 -1.70
N ARG A 193 -11.60 5.12 -2.51
CA ARG A 193 -11.58 3.70 -2.11
C ARG A 193 -10.73 3.51 -0.84
N ARG A 194 -9.53 4.09 -0.81
CA ARG A 194 -8.63 3.99 0.34
C ARG A 194 -9.20 4.65 1.59
N ASN A 195 -9.83 5.82 1.45
CA ASN A 195 -10.47 6.54 2.55
C ASN A 195 -11.66 5.75 3.10
N GLN A 196 -12.50 5.18 2.24
CA GLN A 196 -13.59 4.30 2.65
C GLN A 196 -13.07 3.06 3.38
N LEU A 197 -12.00 2.43 2.88
CA LEU A 197 -11.36 1.29 3.53
C LEU A 197 -10.73 1.65 4.88
N ALA A 198 -10.05 2.78 4.99
CA ALA A 198 -9.49 3.29 6.24
C ALA A 198 -10.60 3.58 7.26
N GLN A 199 -11.72 4.20 6.83
CA GLN A 199 -12.91 4.44 7.65
C GLN A 199 -13.56 3.13 8.13
N LEU A 200 -13.60 2.10 7.29
CA LEU A 200 -14.05 0.75 7.69
C LEU A 200 -13.12 0.14 8.73
N GLY A 201 -11.82 0.37 8.62
CA GLY A 201 -10.83 0.02 9.63
C GLY A 201 -11.09 0.79 10.93
N SER A 202 -11.27 2.10 10.88
CA SER A 202 -11.41 2.95 12.07
C SER A 202 -12.81 2.91 12.71
N ALA A 203 -13.80 2.32 12.03
CA ALA A 203 -15.18 2.23 12.53
C ALA A 203 -15.23 1.49 13.89
N THR A 204 -15.76 2.16 14.90
CA THR A 204 -16.11 1.60 16.22
C THR A 204 -17.62 1.34 16.32
N GLY A 205 -18.05 0.45 17.22
CA GLY A 205 -19.47 0.22 17.51
C GLY A 205 -20.25 -0.69 16.55
N VAL A 206 -21.54 -0.41 16.36
CA VAL A 206 -22.56 -1.26 15.70
C VAL A 206 -22.21 -1.60 14.24
N TYR A 207 -21.50 -0.73 13.53
CA TYR A 207 -21.09 -0.95 12.15
C TYR A 207 -19.91 -1.94 12.04
N LYS A 208 -18.95 -1.91 12.99
CA LYS A 208 -17.91 -2.94 13.14
C LYS A 208 -18.52 -4.30 13.50
N THR A 209 -19.55 -4.29 14.35
CA THR A 209 -20.34 -5.48 14.68
C THR A 209 -21.09 -6.02 13.46
N LEU A 210 -21.70 -5.14 12.65
CA LEU A 210 -22.35 -5.54 11.39
C LEU A 210 -21.35 -6.09 10.38
N VAL A 211 -20.16 -5.51 10.17
CA VAL A 211 -19.16 -6.06 9.23
C VAL A 211 -18.57 -7.39 9.75
N LYS A 212 -18.32 -7.50 11.06
CA LYS A 212 -17.84 -8.73 11.71
C LYS A 212 -18.88 -9.86 11.67
N TYR A 213 -20.17 -9.56 11.87
CA TYR A 213 -21.25 -10.55 11.91
C TYR A 213 -21.94 -10.81 10.56
N LEU A 214 -22.10 -9.82 9.69
CA LEU A 214 -22.69 -9.98 8.36
C LEU A 214 -21.68 -10.40 7.30
N VAL A 215 -20.38 -10.17 7.45
CA VAL A 215 -19.41 -10.44 6.35
C VAL A 215 -18.28 -11.39 6.75
N GLY A 216 -18.04 -11.62 8.05
CA GLY A 216 -17.04 -12.59 8.51
C GLY A 216 -15.60 -12.20 8.17
N VAL A 217 -15.32 -10.89 7.99
CA VAL A 217 -13.98 -10.38 7.68
C VAL A 217 -13.05 -10.57 8.88
N PRO A 218 -11.91 -11.27 8.74
CA PRO A 218 -10.92 -11.43 9.81
C PRO A 218 -10.39 -10.09 10.34
N GLN A 219 -10.21 -9.98 11.65
CA GLN A 219 -9.74 -8.74 12.31
C GLN A 219 -8.35 -8.31 11.80
N VAL A 220 -7.47 -9.26 11.48
CA VAL A 220 -6.12 -9.04 10.93
C VAL A 220 -6.16 -8.29 9.59
N LEU A 221 -7.17 -8.55 8.75
CA LEU A 221 -7.38 -7.83 7.49
C LEU A 221 -7.75 -6.36 7.75
N LEU A 222 -8.57 -6.09 8.76
CA LEU A 222 -8.96 -4.74 9.14
C LEU A 222 -7.78 -3.95 9.74
N ASP A 223 -6.93 -4.62 10.53
CA ASP A 223 -5.75 -3.99 11.13
C ASP A 223 -4.66 -3.69 10.09
N PHE A 224 -4.48 -4.55 9.08
CA PHE A 224 -3.64 -4.25 7.91
C PHE A 224 -4.17 -3.04 7.12
N ILE A 225 -5.48 -2.99 6.85
CA ILE A 225 -6.11 -1.89 6.09
C ILE A 225 -5.94 -0.53 6.81
N ARG A 226 -5.95 -0.50 8.15
CA ARG A 226 -5.68 0.72 8.93
C ARG A 226 -4.29 1.29 8.67
N GLN A 227 -3.30 0.42 8.45
CA GLN A 227 -1.89 0.80 8.28
C GLN A 227 -1.49 0.98 6.81
N ILE A 228 -2.39 0.75 5.85
CA ILE A 228 -2.05 0.77 4.41
C ILE A 228 -1.64 2.17 3.90
N ASN A 229 -2.15 3.21 4.55
CA ASN A 229 -1.86 4.61 4.24
C ASN A 229 -0.84 5.24 5.19
N ASP A 230 -0.35 4.48 6.18
CA ASP A 230 0.66 4.95 7.12
C ASP A 230 1.99 5.13 6.38
N ASP A 231 2.58 6.32 6.51
CA ASP A 231 3.86 6.64 5.87
C ASP A 231 5.03 5.91 6.56
N ASP A 232 4.83 5.39 7.77
CA ASP A 232 5.75 4.47 8.46
C ASP A 232 5.28 3.00 8.43
N GLY A 233 4.23 2.73 7.66
CA GLY A 233 3.61 1.41 7.55
C GLY A 233 4.51 0.35 6.89
N PRO A 234 4.11 -0.93 6.92
CA PRO A 234 4.88 -2.03 6.34
C PRO A 234 5.18 -1.83 4.84
N MET A 235 4.29 -1.15 4.12
CA MET A 235 4.48 -0.84 2.69
C MET A 235 5.61 0.15 2.42
N GLU A 236 6.08 0.89 3.42
CA GLU A 236 7.22 1.80 3.28
C GLU A 236 8.53 1.05 2.96
N GLU A 237 8.67 -0.20 3.42
CA GLU A 237 9.81 -1.04 3.05
C GLU A 237 9.85 -1.29 1.54
N GLN A 238 8.68 -1.51 0.93
CA GLN A 238 8.57 -1.69 -0.50
C GLN A 238 8.98 -0.42 -1.25
N ARG A 239 8.51 0.75 -0.77
CA ARG A 239 8.84 2.05 -1.37
C ARG A 239 10.33 2.34 -1.25
N HIS A 240 10.93 2.05 -0.10
CA HIS A 240 12.35 2.24 0.12
C HIS A 240 13.20 1.41 -0.86
N ARG A 241 12.85 0.13 -1.07
CA ARG A 241 13.65 -0.77 -1.91
C ARG A 241 13.41 -0.61 -3.41
N TYR A 242 12.15 -0.47 -3.83
CA TYR A 242 11.78 -0.51 -5.25
C TYR A 242 11.26 0.82 -5.79
N GLY A 243 11.05 1.82 -4.93
CA GLY A 243 10.73 3.19 -5.32
C GLY A 243 11.82 3.85 -6.15
N PRO A 244 13.11 3.87 -5.73
CA PRO A 244 14.15 4.62 -6.43
C PRO A 244 14.31 4.26 -7.92
N PRO A 245 14.31 2.97 -8.32
CA PRO A 245 14.29 2.60 -9.74
C PRO A 245 13.05 3.15 -10.47
N LEU A 246 11.86 2.99 -9.89
CA LEU A 246 10.63 3.53 -10.47
C LEU A 246 10.69 5.04 -10.63
N TYR A 247 11.16 5.77 -9.63
CA TYR A 247 11.26 7.24 -9.68
C TYR A 247 12.18 7.70 -10.81
N SER A 248 13.31 7.03 -11.01
CA SER A 248 14.22 7.30 -12.12
C SER A 248 13.56 7.07 -13.48
N LEU A 249 12.79 5.98 -13.63
CA LEU A 249 12.03 5.70 -14.85
C LEU A 249 10.92 6.74 -15.09
N THR A 250 10.24 7.18 -14.04
CA THR A 250 9.21 8.23 -14.12
C THR A 250 9.80 9.57 -14.55
N LYS A 251 10.98 9.93 -14.05
CA LYS A 251 11.73 11.11 -14.52
C LYS A 251 12.09 10.99 -16.00
N MET A 252 12.46 9.80 -16.44
CA MET A 252 12.81 9.57 -17.84
C MET A 252 11.61 9.78 -18.77
N ILE A 253 10.44 9.18 -18.48
CA ILE A 253 9.26 9.31 -19.34
C ILE A 253 8.68 10.73 -19.35
N ILE A 254 8.66 11.44 -18.22
CA ILE A 254 8.21 12.84 -18.22
C ILE A 254 9.20 13.74 -18.99
N THR A 255 10.50 13.44 -18.93
CA THR A 255 11.49 14.19 -19.72
C THR A 255 11.35 13.91 -21.21
N ILE A 256 11.04 12.66 -21.61
CA ILE A 256 10.68 12.31 -23.00
C ILE A 256 9.45 13.10 -23.45
N LEU A 257 8.39 13.13 -22.63
CA LEU A 257 7.17 13.87 -22.91
C LEU A 257 7.45 15.36 -23.08
N LEU A 258 8.14 15.98 -22.12
CA LEU A 258 8.50 17.40 -22.18
C LEU A 258 9.30 17.71 -23.45
N PHE A 259 10.32 16.91 -23.75
CA PHE A 259 11.13 17.11 -24.94
C PHE A 259 10.28 17.05 -26.21
N LEU A 260 9.37 16.08 -26.31
CA LEU A 260 8.43 15.95 -27.44
C LEU A 260 7.48 17.16 -27.53
N SER A 261 6.90 17.60 -26.42
CA SER A 261 6.01 18.77 -26.38
C SER A 261 6.71 20.02 -26.89
N LEU A 262 7.91 20.31 -26.36
CA LEU A 262 8.71 21.47 -26.78
C LEU A 262 9.12 21.38 -28.26
N LEU A 263 9.46 20.18 -28.72
CA LEU A 263 9.83 19.96 -30.11
C LEU A 263 8.65 20.21 -31.04
N TRP A 264 7.44 19.72 -30.70
CA TRP A 264 6.22 19.88 -31.51
C TRP A 264 5.85 21.34 -31.73
N GLU A 265 5.86 22.15 -30.68
CA GLU A 265 5.55 23.58 -30.76
C GLU A 265 6.58 24.35 -31.60
N ARG A 266 7.84 23.88 -31.63
CA ARG A 266 8.96 24.55 -32.32
C ARG A 266 9.26 24.01 -33.71
N LEU A 267 8.61 22.93 -34.12
CA LEU A 267 8.75 22.36 -35.46
C LEU A 267 8.18 23.25 -36.57
N GLY A 268 7.34 24.23 -36.22
CA GLY A 268 6.92 25.28 -37.16
C GLY A 268 8.02 26.30 -37.49
N THR A 269 9.01 26.46 -36.62
CA THR A 269 10.09 27.46 -36.74
C THR A 269 11.49 26.85 -36.93
N SER A 270 11.64 25.55 -36.70
CA SER A 270 12.91 24.82 -36.79
C SER A 270 12.76 23.46 -37.48
N LYS A 271 13.81 23.01 -38.18
CA LYS A 271 13.85 21.65 -38.75
C LYS A 271 14.25 20.63 -37.68
N LEU A 272 13.59 19.48 -37.71
CA LEU A 272 13.93 18.32 -36.89
C LEU A 272 15.39 17.89 -37.16
N LYS A 273 16.23 17.83 -36.13
CA LYS A 273 17.61 17.36 -36.29
C LYS A 273 17.66 15.84 -36.12
N LYS A 274 18.36 15.15 -37.03
CA LYS A 274 18.52 13.67 -36.98
C LYS A 274 19.10 13.18 -35.64
N GLU A 275 20.01 13.94 -35.06
CA GLU A 275 20.61 13.65 -33.74
C GLU A 275 19.57 13.68 -32.61
N GLN A 276 18.67 14.66 -32.61
CA GLN A 276 17.59 14.77 -31.61
C GLN A 276 16.66 13.56 -31.65
N ILE A 277 16.31 13.10 -32.84
CA ILE A 277 15.45 11.93 -33.03
C ILE A 277 16.16 10.63 -32.66
N SER A 278 17.46 10.52 -32.93
CA SER A 278 18.24 9.35 -32.50
C SER A 278 18.33 9.26 -30.97
N VAL A 279 18.51 10.39 -30.28
CA VAL A 279 18.52 10.42 -28.80
C VAL A 279 17.15 10.04 -28.24
N LEU A 280 16.06 10.54 -28.84
CA LEU A 280 14.70 10.16 -28.47
C LEU A 280 14.44 8.66 -28.65
N GLU A 281 14.81 8.09 -29.80
CA GLU A 281 14.64 6.65 -30.09
C GLU A 281 15.42 5.82 -29.06
N GLN A 282 16.68 6.16 -28.79
CA GLN A 282 17.49 5.48 -27.78
C GLN A 282 16.89 5.59 -26.37
N ALA A 283 16.40 6.77 -25.99
CA ALA A 283 15.78 6.98 -24.69
C ALA A 283 14.51 6.14 -24.52
N VAL A 284 13.65 6.10 -25.52
CA VAL A 284 12.43 5.26 -25.49
C VAL A 284 12.80 3.78 -25.45
N ASP A 285 13.83 3.35 -26.17
CA ASP A 285 14.28 1.96 -26.16
C ASP A 285 14.77 1.53 -24.78
N VAL A 286 15.65 2.34 -24.18
CA VAL A 286 16.14 2.09 -22.82
C VAL A 286 15.00 2.11 -21.81
N TYR A 287 14.14 3.14 -21.87
CA TYR A 287 12.99 3.26 -20.98
C TYR A 287 12.08 2.04 -21.05
N THR A 288 11.68 1.63 -22.26
CA THR A 288 10.73 0.51 -22.42
C THR A 288 11.33 -0.82 -21.95
N VAL A 289 12.60 -1.09 -22.23
CA VAL A 289 13.30 -2.30 -21.76
C VAL A 289 13.42 -2.31 -20.24
N GLU A 290 13.88 -1.21 -19.63
CA GLU A 290 14.07 -1.11 -18.18
C GLU A 290 12.73 -1.09 -17.42
N PHE A 291 11.71 -0.42 -17.95
CA PHE A 291 10.38 -0.41 -17.36
C PHE A 291 9.73 -1.79 -17.45
N GLU A 292 9.88 -2.51 -18.57
CA GLU A 292 9.39 -3.88 -18.67
C GLU A 292 10.10 -4.80 -17.67
N ARG A 293 11.43 -4.69 -17.54
CA ARG A 293 12.20 -5.43 -16.54
C ARG A 293 11.68 -5.17 -15.14
N PHE A 294 11.45 -3.90 -14.80
CA PHE A 294 10.92 -3.49 -13.51
C PHE A 294 9.50 -4.04 -13.24
N ILE A 295 8.59 -3.97 -14.21
CA ILE A 295 7.22 -4.50 -14.08
C ILE A 295 7.20 -6.02 -13.95
N ARG A 296 8.05 -6.73 -14.70
CA ARG A 296 8.19 -8.19 -14.58
C ARG A 296 8.70 -8.59 -13.20
N PHE A 297 9.71 -7.89 -12.69
CA PHE A 297 10.22 -8.07 -11.33
C PHE A 297 9.13 -7.81 -10.28
N LEU A 298 8.45 -6.66 -10.32
CA LEU A 298 7.41 -6.34 -9.34
C LEU A 298 6.25 -7.33 -9.40
N ARG A 299 5.91 -7.86 -10.58
CA ARG A 299 4.91 -8.93 -10.70
C ARG A 299 5.32 -10.17 -9.93
N GLU A 300 6.59 -10.57 -10.00
CA GLU A 300 7.09 -11.70 -9.23
C GLU A 300 7.06 -11.42 -7.73
N VAL A 301 7.47 -10.22 -7.30
CA VAL A 301 7.38 -9.81 -5.90
C VAL A 301 5.94 -9.87 -5.40
N PHE A 302 4.98 -9.28 -6.12
CA PHE A 302 3.57 -9.24 -5.71
C PHE A 302 2.87 -10.58 -5.75
N ALA A 303 3.22 -11.46 -6.70
CA ALA A 303 2.64 -12.80 -6.76
C ALA A 303 3.03 -13.66 -5.55
N ASN A 304 4.16 -13.35 -4.90
CA ASN A 304 4.70 -14.15 -3.80
C ASN A 304 4.62 -13.43 -2.44
N SER A 305 4.48 -12.10 -2.42
CA SER A 305 4.45 -11.33 -1.18
C SER A 305 3.26 -11.74 -0.30
N PRO A 306 3.50 -12.21 0.94
CA PRO A 306 2.41 -12.58 1.82
C PRO A 306 1.64 -11.34 2.26
N PHE A 307 0.31 -11.45 2.34
CA PHE A 307 -0.54 -10.42 2.93
C PHE A 307 -0.64 -10.54 4.47
N PHE A 308 -0.41 -11.76 5.00
CA PHE A 308 -0.47 -12.10 6.42
C PHE A 308 0.70 -13.00 6.79
N ILE A 309 1.15 -12.88 8.04
CA ILE A 309 2.20 -13.73 8.62
C ILE A 309 1.67 -14.38 9.90
N SER A 310 2.17 -15.55 10.28
CA SER A 310 1.82 -16.15 11.57
C SER A 310 2.44 -15.37 12.72
N ALA A 311 1.81 -15.39 13.89
CA ALA A 311 2.29 -14.76 15.10
C ALA A 311 3.69 -15.29 15.51
N GLU A 312 3.96 -16.56 15.24
CA GLU A 312 5.29 -17.16 15.43
C GLU A 312 6.36 -16.54 14.50
N VAL A 313 6.01 -16.30 13.24
CA VAL A 313 6.91 -15.72 12.23
C VAL A 313 7.13 -14.22 12.48
N ALA A 314 6.09 -13.50 12.89
CA ALA A 314 6.21 -12.13 13.37
C ALA A 314 7.10 -12.06 14.63
N GLY A 315 6.84 -12.91 15.62
CA GLY A 315 7.62 -12.96 16.86
C GLY A 315 9.06 -13.46 16.71
N ALA A 316 9.36 -14.25 15.67
CA ALA A 316 10.73 -14.69 15.38
C ALA A 316 11.59 -13.63 14.67
N LEU A 317 10.96 -12.72 13.90
CA LEU A 317 11.64 -11.61 13.22
C LEU A 317 11.63 -10.32 14.04
N GLU A 318 10.66 -10.13 14.93
CA GLU A 318 10.66 -9.12 16.00
C GLU A 318 11.52 -9.54 17.19
N GLY A 319 12.64 -10.20 16.92
CA GLY A 319 13.68 -10.47 17.89
C GLY A 319 14.34 -9.16 18.34
N LYS A 320 13.68 -8.47 19.28
CA LYS A 320 14.07 -7.32 20.13
C LYS A 320 13.01 -6.20 20.15
N ASN A 321 11.78 -6.51 20.57
CA ASN A 321 10.90 -5.48 21.14
C ASN A 321 10.60 -5.81 22.60
N ASP A 322 11.22 -5.03 23.49
CA ASP A 322 11.23 -5.11 24.96
C ASP A 322 9.87 -4.70 25.59
N GLU A 323 8.76 -5.32 25.20
CA GLU A 323 7.45 -5.03 25.82
C GLU A 323 6.81 -6.21 26.55
N TYR A 324 7.18 -7.45 26.19
CA TYR A 324 6.75 -8.62 26.94
C TYR A 324 7.61 -8.79 28.18
N LYS A 325 6.95 -8.87 29.34
CA LYS A 325 7.60 -9.24 30.58
C LYS A 325 7.71 -10.75 30.65
N GLU A 326 8.91 -11.25 30.94
CA GLU A 326 9.14 -12.66 31.19
C GLU A 326 9.34 -12.88 32.70
N ILE A 327 8.60 -13.82 33.27
CA ILE A 327 8.71 -14.19 34.67
C ILE A 327 8.61 -15.69 34.87
N SER A 328 9.37 -16.22 35.81
CA SER A 328 9.21 -17.61 36.24
C SER A 328 8.23 -17.69 37.42
N VAL A 329 7.13 -18.42 37.23
CA VAL A 329 6.14 -18.73 38.27
C VAL A 329 6.49 -20.09 38.88
N PRO A 330 6.98 -20.17 40.14
CA PRO A 330 7.37 -21.43 40.77
C PRO A 330 6.19 -22.40 40.92
N ALA A 331 6.49 -23.68 41.11
CA ALA A 331 5.49 -24.69 41.51
C ALA A 331 4.86 -24.27 42.86
N GLY A 332 3.54 -24.40 42.99
CA GLY A 332 2.81 -24.03 44.22
C GLY A 332 2.60 -22.52 44.41
N LYS A 333 2.85 -21.68 43.40
CA LYS A 333 2.75 -20.21 43.48
C LYS A 333 1.91 -19.61 42.35
N SER A 334 1.46 -18.38 42.55
CA SER A 334 0.81 -17.55 41.53
C SER A 334 1.63 -16.29 41.26
N HIS A 335 1.43 -15.71 40.08
CA HIS A 335 1.89 -14.38 39.70
C HIS A 335 0.69 -13.47 39.48
N GLU A 336 0.78 -12.22 39.94
CA GLU A 336 -0.34 -11.29 39.93
C GLU A 336 0.09 -9.94 39.35
N VAL A 337 -0.77 -9.35 38.54
CA VAL A 337 -0.60 -7.99 38.02
C VAL A 337 -1.83 -7.17 38.40
N LEU A 338 -1.59 -6.06 39.10
CA LEU A 338 -2.63 -5.12 39.50
C LEU A 338 -2.66 -3.95 38.52
N LEU A 339 -3.83 -3.67 37.95
CA LEU A 339 -4.11 -2.51 37.12
C LEU A 339 -5.08 -1.57 37.82
N THR A 340 -4.82 -0.28 37.72
CA THR A 340 -5.77 0.75 38.14
C THR A 340 -6.51 1.23 36.91
N VAL A 341 -7.83 1.18 36.95
CA VAL A 341 -8.72 1.60 35.86
C VAL A 341 -9.46 2.85 36.29
N ASP A 342 -9.20 3.96 35.60
CA ASP A 342 -9.73 5.27 35.98
C ASP A 342 -11.19 5.49 35.57
N SER A 343 -11.67 4.76 34.56
CA SER A 343 -13.02 4.94 34.01
C SER A 343 -13.69 3.63 33.60
N VAL A 344 -15.02 3.59 33.79
CA VAL A 344 -15.87 2.49 33.32
C VAL A 344 -15.80 2.42 31.79
N ASN A 345 -15.95 1.22 31.21
CA ASN A 345 -15.82 0.94 29.77
C ASN A 345 -14.39 1.09 29.21
N SER A 346 -13.37 1.18 30.07
CA SER A 346 -11.99 0.90 29.66
C SER A 346 -11.83 -0.57 29.29
N TYR A 347 -10.88 -0.89 28.42
CA TYR A 347 -10.54 -2.27 28.07
C TYR A 347 -9.24 -2.70 28.74
N ILE A 348 -9.30 -3.77 29.53
CA ILE A 348 -8.11 -4.49 29.95
C ILE A 348 -7.80 -5.51 28.86
N ALA A 349 -6.62 -5.43 28.26
CA ALA A 349 -6.15 -6.39 27.26
C ALA A 349 -4.97 -7.19 27.80
N TRP A 350 -4.91 -8.47 27.48
CA TRP A 350 -3.78 -9.33 27.81
C TRP A 350 -3.37 -10.18 26.61
N ASP A 351 -2.10 -10.53 26.61
CA ASP A 351 -1.51 -11.54 25.76
C ASP A 351 -0.45 -12.28 26.58
N PHE A 352 -0.56 -13.59 26.69
CA PHE A 352 0.48 -14.38 27.34
C PHE A 352 0.68 -15.74 26.69
N SER A 353 1.89 -16.26 26.87
CA SER A 353 2.29 -17.60 26.46
C SER A 353 3.30 -18.19 27.44
N LEU A 354 3.37 -19.52 27.47
CA LEU A 354 4.39 -20.23 28.23
C LEU A 354 5.61 -20.56 27.36
N VAL A 355 6.80 -20.19 27.85
CA VAL A 355 8.08 -20.50 27.19
C VAL A 355 8.54 -21.90 27.61
N GLN A 356 8.89 -22.73 26.62
CA GLN A 356 9.07 -24.18 26.68
C GLN A 356 9.68 -24.75 27.99
N GLY A 357 8.89 -25.56 28.68
CA GLY A 357 9.36 -26.62 29.58
C GLY A 357 8.67 -27.93 29.21
N LYS A 358 9.43 -28.89 28.66
CA LYS A 358 9.02 -30.12 27.93
C LYS A 358 7.92 -31.03 28.53
N ILE A 359 7.32 -30.72 29.69
CA ILE A 359 6.46 -31.67 30.43
C ILE A 359 5.16 -31.03 30.95
N SER A 360 4.98 -29.70 30.95
CA SER A 360 3.71 -29.10 31.42
C SER A 360 3.39 -27.78 30.73
N LEU A 361 2.40 -27.80 29.83
CA LEU A 361 2.15 -26.72 28.88
C LEU A 361 1.10 -25.70 29.33
N ASP A 362 0.53 -25.77 30.54
CA ASP A 362 -0.55 -24.85 30.93
C ASP A 362 -0.31 -24.07 32.22
N ILE A 363 -1.06 -22.98 32.41
CA ILE A 363 -1.11 -22.13 33.60
C ILE A 363 -2.57 -21.73 33.85
N GLY A 364 -2.98 -21.64 35.10
CA GLY A 364 -4.30 -21.13 35.45
C GLY A 364 -4.35 -19.62 35.18
N PHE A 365 -5.44 -19.11 34.63
CA PHE A 365 -5.63 -17.68 34.42
C PHE A 365 -7.03 -17.24 34.85
N SER A 366 -7.10 -16.10 35.54
CA SER A 366 -8.34 -15.46 35.96
C SER A 366 -8.16 -13.95 36.12
N LEU A 367 -9.28 -13.23 36.08
CA LEU A 367 -9.34 -11.78 36.32
C LEU A 367 -10.30 -11.50 37.47
N GLU A 368 -9.86 -10.72 38.45
CA GLU A 368 -10.65 -10.26 39.58
C GLU A 368 -10.74 -8.73 39.60
N PHE A 369 -11.86 -8.20 40.07
CA PHE A 369 -11.99 -6.80 40.47
C PHE A 369 -11.91 -6.71 41.99
N ILE A 370 -11.15 -5.76 42.50
CA ILE A 370 -11.02 -5.47 43.91
C ILE A 370 -11.80 -4.19 44.19
N SER A 371 -12.86 -4.33 44.98
CA SER A 371 -13.68 -3.19 45.38
C SER A 371 -12.89 -2.25 46.32
N PRO A 372 -13.35 -1.00 46.50
CA PRO A 372 -12.77 -0.09 47.49
C PRO A 372 -12.81 -0.62 48.93
N SER A 373 -13.72 -1.55 49.24
CA SER A 373 -13.79 -2.24 50.55
C SER A 373 -12.86 -3.45 50.65
N GLY A 374 -12.09 -3.77 49.60
CA GLY A 374 -11.19 -4.92 49.54
C GLY A 374 -11.87 -6.24 49.15
N GLU A 375 -13.17 -6.22 48.85
CA GLU A 375 -13.91 -7.39 48.37
C GLU A 375 -13.48 -7.76 46.95
N LYS A 376 -13.25 -9.05 46.72
CA LYS A 376 -12.84 -9.58 45.42
C LYS A 376 -14.04 -10.12 44.66
N ILE A 377 -14.28 -9.58 43.47
CA ILE A 377 -15.33 -10.01 42.56
C ILE A 377 -14.67 -10.67 41.34
N LEU A 378 -14.97 -11.94 41.10
CA LEU A 378 -14.44 -12.68 39.96
C LEU A 378 -15.08 -12.15 38.66
N MET A 379 -14.26 -11.65 37.74
CA MET A 379 -14.69 -11.06 36.47
C MET A 379 -14.50 -12.02 35.31
N LEU A 380 -13.38 -12.75 35.27
CA LEU A 380 -13.13 -13.83 34.33
C LEU A 380 -12.87 -15.13 35.11
N PRO A 381 -13.61 -16.22 34.84
CA PRO A 381 -13.48 -17.46 35.59
C PRO A 381 -12.14 -18.14 35.34
N TYR A 382 -11.63 -18.81 36.37
CA TYR A 382 -10.41 -19.61 36.30
C TYR A 382 -10.50 -20.67 35.21
N ARG A 383 -9.52 -20.67 34.30
CA ARG A 383 -9.31 -21.72 33.29
C ARG A 383 -7.81 -21.94 33.08
N ARG A 384 -7.45 -23.11 32.54
CA ARG A 384 -6.04 -23.47 32.25
C ARG A 384 -5.75 -23.24 30.78
N TYR A 385 -4.67 -22.52 30.50
CA TYR A 385 -4.26 -22.10 29.16
C TYR A 385 -2.77 -22.37 28.94
N ASP A 386 -2.40 -22.74 27.73
CA ASP A 386 -1.02 -22.76 27.25
C ASP A 386 -0.57 -21.40 26.72
N SER A 387 -1.47 -20.73 26.04
CA SER A 387 -1.42 -19.32 25.68
C SER A 387 -2.84 -18.77 25.62
N ASP A 388 -3.01 -17.47 25.84
CA ASP A 388 -4.29 -16.82 25.64
C ASP A 388 -4.08 -15.34 25.31
N GLN A 389 -4.88 -14.85 24.37
CA GLN A 389 -4.97 -13.44 24.04
C GLN A 389 -6.43 -13.02 24.17
N GLY A 390 -6.68 -12.01 24.98
CA GLY A 390 -8.04 -11.62 25.32
C GLY A 390 -8.16 -10.18 25.78
N ASN A 391 -9.40 -9.76 25.96
CA ASN A 391 -9.71 -8.47 26.56
C ASN A 391 -10.98 -8.57 27.41
N PHE A 392 -11.11 -7.62 28.32
CA PHE A 392 -12.26 -7.47 29.21
C PHE A 392 -12.66 -5.99 29.27
N CYS A 393 -13.92 -5.71 28.92
CA CYS A 393 -14.50 -4.38 29.09
C CYS A 393 -14.88 -4.19 30.57
N THR A 394 -14.32 -3.16 31.18
CA THR A 394 -14.44 -2.90 32.61
C THR A 394 -15.84 -2.39 32.96
N LEU A 395 -16.48 -3.06 33.91
CA LEU A 395 -17.82 -2.70 34.39
C LEU A 395 -17.78 -1.64 35.50
N LYS A 396 -16.61 -1.40 36.10
CA LYS A 396 -16.40 -0.49 37.24
C LYS A 396 -15.02 0.17 37.09
N ALA A 397 -14.89 1.41 37.53
CA ALA A 397 -13.58 2.01 37.78
C ALA A 397 -13.01 1.45 39.09
N GLY A 398 -11.69 1.26 39.15
CA GLY A 398 -11.02 0.71 40.33
C GLY A 398 -9.91 -0.28 39.99
N SER A 399 -9.57 -1.14 40.95
CA SER A 399 -8.42 -2.04 40.84
C SER A 399 -8.83 -3.39 40.24
N TYR A 400 -8.15 -3.80 39.17
CA TYR A 400 -8.31 -5.10 38.55
C TYR A 400 -7.04 -5.92 38.70
N LYS A 401 -7.17 -7.21 38.98
CA LYS A 401 -6.07 -8.12 39.23
C LYS A 401 -6.12 -9.28 38.25
N LEU A 402 -5.08 -9.38 37.42
CA LEU A 402 -4.84 -10.54 36.56
C LEU A 402 -3.98 -11.53 37.33
N ILE A 403 -4.38 -12.80 37.32
CA ILE A 403 -3.75 -13.86 38.12
C ILE A 403 -3.34 -14.99 37.19
N TRP A 404 -2.05 -15.31 37.18
CA TRP A 404 -1.50 -16.52 36.59
C TRP A 404 -1.14 -17.51 37.69
N ASP A 405 -1.89 -18.60 37.77
CA ASP A 405 -1.87 -19.54 38.87
C ASP A 405 -1.14 -20.83 38.49
N ASN A 406 -0.08 -21.14 39.22
CA ASN A 406 0.66 -22.41 39.14
C ASN A 406 0.63 -23.17 40.48
N THR A 407 -0.33 -22.86 41.37
CA THR A 407 -0.49 -23.49 42.69
C THR A 407 -0.81 -24.97 42.60
N TYR A 408 -1.46 -25.40 41.52
CA TYR A 408 -1.76 -26.81 41.26
C TYR A 408 -0.54 -27.63 40.83
N SER A 409 0.55 -26.99 40.41
CA SER A 409 1.78 -27.70 40.02
C SER A 409 2.61 -28.02 41.25
N THR A 410 2.93 -29.30 41.43
CA THR A 410 3.75 -29.79 42.54
C THR A 410 5.26 -29.77 42.24
N PHE A 411 5.64 -29.91 40.97
CA PHE A 411 7.05 -30.12 40.58
C PHE A 411 7.57 -29.12 39.54
N PHE A 412 6.70 -28.52 38.73
CA PHE A 412 7.12 -27.75 37.56
C PHE A 412 6.85 -26.26 37.74
N LYS A 413 7.91 -25.46 37.64
CA LYS A 413 7.81 -24.02 37.42
C LYS A 413 7.35 -23.74 35.98
N LYS A 414 6.71 -22.60 35.78
CA LYS A 414 6.27 -22.11 34.47
C LYS A 414 7.06 -20.86 34.12
N VAL A 415 7.46 -20.69 32.87
CA VAL A 415 8.04 -19.44 32.38
C VAL A 415 6.97 -18.73 31.59
N LEU A 416 6.42 -17.66 32.16
CA LEU A 416 5.33 -16.89 31.61
C LEU A 416 5.90 -15.67 30.90
N LYS A 417 5.64 -15.57 29.60
CA LYS A 417 5.86 -14.36 28.81
C LYS A 417 4.51 -13.68 28.63
N TYR A 418 4.36 -12.45 29.12
CA TYR A 418 3.07 -11.78 29.13
C TYR A 418 3.17 -10.27 28.87
N LYS A 419 2.11 -9.72 28.29
CA LYS A 419 1.85 -8.29 28.12
C LYS A 419 0.43 -8.02 28.60
N VAL A 420 0.26 -6.89 29.29
CA VAL A 420 -1.04 -6.43 29.80
C VAL A 420 -1.11 -4.94 29.60
N ASP A 421 -2.27 -4.46 29.13
CA ASP A 421 -2.52 -3.05 28.95
C ASP A 421 -3.94 -2.67 29.40
N CYS A 422 -4.13 -1.41 29.76
CA CYS A 422 -5.42 -0.81 30.10
C CYS A 422 -5.69 0.37 29.18
N ILE A 423 -6.64 0.20 28.26
CA ILE A 423 -6.99 1.17 27.24
C ILE A 423 -8.21 1.97 27.73
N PRO A 424 -8.12 3.31 27.84
CA PRO A 424 -9.25 4.13 28.26
C PRO A 424 -10.40 4.07 27.24
N PRO A 425 -11.65 4.38 27.66
CA PRO A 425 -12.78 4.45 26.76
C PRO A 425 -12.54 5.54 25.72
N VAL A 426 -13.02 5.31 24.50
CA VAL A 426 -12.98 6.32 23.42
C VAL A 426 -13.86 7.49 23.85
N ALA A 427 -13.29 8.66 24.05
CA ALA A 427 -14.06 9.88 24.32
C ALA A 427 -14.95 10.17 23.10
N GLU A 428 -16.24 10.44 23.34
CA GLU A 428 -17.07 11.06 22.32
C GLU A 428 -16.45 12.43 21.98
N PRO A 429 -16.30 12.79 20.69
CA PRO A 429 -15.86 14.13 20.34
C PRO A 429 -16.86 15.13 20.90
N GLU A 430 -16.37 16.13 21.63
CA GLU A 430 -17.22 17.22 22.11
C GLU A 430 -17.97 17.82 20.91
N PRO A 431 -19.29 18.05 21.02
CA PRO A 431 -20.04 18.69 19.96
C PRO A 431 -19.40 20.06 19.71
N VAL A 432 -18.92 20.25 18.47
CA VAL A 432 -18.44 21.54 17.99
C VAL A 432 -19.55 22.56 18.23
N GLN A 433 -19.37 23.43 19.22
CA GLN A 433 -20.21 24.61 19.37
C GLN A 433 -19.99 25.46 18.13
N SER A 434 -21.00 25.50 17.28
CA SER A 434 -21.09 26.45 16.19
C SER A 434 -21.37 27.83 16.78
N ASP A 435 -20.34 28.68 16.83
CA ASP A 435 -20.49 30.14 16.86
C ASP A 435 -20.25 30.70 15.45
#